data_AF-A0A9D1KYX7-F1
#
_entry.id   AF-A0A9D1KYX7-F1
#
_cell.length_a   1.000
_cell.length_b   1.000
_cell.length_c   1.000
_cell.angle_alpha   90.00
_cell.angle_beta   90.00
_cell.angle_gamma   90.00
#
_symmetry.space_group_name_H-M   'P 1'
#
loop_
_entity.id
_entity.type
_entity.pdbx_description
1 polymer ?
#
loop_
_entity_poly.entity_id
_entity_poly.type
_entity_poly.pdbx_seq_one_letter_code
_entity_poly.pdbx_strand_id
1 'polypeptide(L)'
;MTTKKTAESRPQMQENFDFAKIAHEFIHKFHLDFGKNDSLLSITEITSGASISMFGYIACYITLRGRGNDRNPYLKVANDELKKAGLTEQQLPPCIVGEDMYQTHYFNLDCNLDCVVTALYNYAKKYYSSEIFGCCSKYIQCSDARQCIVNDLAISINCAYFKNLQAGRIFYGKNRNID
;
A
#
# COMPACT_ATOMS: atom_id res chain seq x y z
N MET A 1 -52.67 -16.44 -24.45
CA MET A 1 -51.51 -15.92 -25.19
C MET A 1 -50.51 -15.39 -24.18
N THR A 2 -49.55 -16.22 -23.80
CA THR A 2 -48.53 -15.95 -22.79
C THR A 2 -47.35 -15.25 -23.47
N THR A 3 -47.18 -13.95 -23.24
CA THR A 3 -46.03 -13.20 -23.73
C THR A 3 -44.81 -13.55 -22.89
N LYS A 4 -43.90 -14.33 -23.49
CA LYS A 4 -42.56 -14.58 -22.98
C LYS A 4 -41.82 -13.24 -22.88
N LYS A 5 -41.43 -12.84 -21.67
CA LYS A 5 -40.42 -11.80 -21.46
C LYS A 5 -39.10 -12.30 -22.04
N THR A 6 -38.65 -11.67 -23.11
CA THR A 6 -37.30 -11.84 -23.66
C THR A 6 -36.31 -11.36 -22.61
N ALA A 7 -35.49 -12.27 -22.10
CA ALA A 7 -34.37 -11.93 -21.25
C ALA A 7 -33.33 -11.21 -22.11
N GLU A 8 -33.20 -9.90 -21.95
CA GLU A 8 -32.08 -9.14 -22.48
C GLU A 8 -30.82 -9.62 -21.77
N SER A 9 -29.95 -10.28 -22.53
CA SER A 9 -28.62 -10.71 -22.10
C SER A 9 -27.79 -9.47 -21.78
N ARG A 10 -27.59 -9.20 -20.49
CA ARG A 10 -26.67 -8.18 -19.98
C ARG A 10 -25.25 -8.50 -20.49
N PRO A 11 -24.55 -7.59 -21.17
CA PRO A 11 -23.22 -7.87 -21.70
C PRO A 11 -22.27 -8.22 -20.53
N GLN A 12 -21.68 -9.41 -20.60
CA GLN A 12 -20.59 -9.81 -19.72
C GLN A 12 -19.34 -9.01 -20.09
N MET A 13 -19.13 -7.89 -19.43
CA MET A 13 -17.89 -7.14 -19.50
C MET A 13 -17.00 -7.62 -18.34
N GLN A 14 -16.10 -8.56 -18.61
CA GLN A 14 -14.89 -8.72 -17.79
C GLN A 14 -14.05 -7.47 -18.05
N GLU A 15 -14.31 -6.38 -17.33
CA GLU A 15 -13.30 -5.33 -17.20
C GLU A 15 -12.12 -5.96 -16.45
N ASN A 16 -11.03 -6.19 -17.19
CA ASN A 16 -9.74 -6.47 -16.59
C ASN A 16 -9.36 -5.22 -15.79
N PHE A 17 -9.58 -5.25 -14.48
CA PHE A 17 -9.11 -4.20 -13.57
C PHE A 17 -7.58 -4.22 -13.57
N ASP A 18 -6.99 -3.24 -14.23
CA ASP A 18 -5.56 -2.94 -14.14
C ASP A 18 -5.30 -2.18 -12.82
N PHE A 19 -4.99 -2.94 -11.76
CA PHE A 19 -4.74 -2.37 -10.44
C PHE A 19 -3.54 -1.43 -10.40
N ALA A 20 -2.53 -1.68 -11.22
CA ALA A 20 -1.37 -0.80 -11.31
C ALA A 20 -1.80 0.54 -11.88
N LYS A 21 -2.57 0.55 -12.97
CA LYS A 21 -3.13 1.78 -13.54
C LYS A 21 -4.00 2.55 -12.54
N ILE A 22 -4.89 1.87 -11.84
CA ILE A 22 -5.76 2.50 -10.81
C ILE A 22 -4.90 3.10 -9.68
N ALA A 23 -3.87 2.39 -9.23
CA ALA A 23 -2.95 2.91 -8.22
C ALA A 23 -2.16 4.12 -8.74
N HIS A 24 -1.75 4.12 -10.01
CA HIS A 24 -1.05 5.25 -10.62
C HIS A 24 -1.96 6.48 -10.77
N GLU A 25 -3.22 6.30 -11.17
CA GLU A 25 -4.21 7.38 -11.24
C GLU A 25 -4.50 7.96 -9.85
N PHE A 26 -4.61 7.09 -8.85
CA PHE A 26 -4.74 7.46 -7.44
C PHE A 26 -3.58 8.37 -7.04
N ILE A 27 -2.34 7.94 -7.24
CA ILE A 27 -1.12 8.71 -6.96
C ILE A 27 -1.16 10.10 -7.62
N HIS A 28 -1.51 10.17 -8.91
CA HIS A 28 -1.59 11.43 -9.64
C HIS A 28 -2.64 12.37 -9.06
N LYS A 29 -3.80 11.84 -8.64
CA LYS A 29 -4.92 12.59 -8.06
C LYS A 29 -4.56 13.30 -6.74
N PHE A 30 -3.67 12.74 -5.91
CA PHE A 30 -3.30 13.35 -4.62
C PHE A 30 -2.15 14.36 -4.71
N HIS A 31 -1.70 14.74 -5.91
CA HIS A 31 -0.64 15.75 -6.12
C HIS A 31 0.59 15.56 -5.22
N LEU A 32 0.94 14.32 -4.87
CA LEU A 32 2.11 14.04 -4.04
C LEU A 32 3.35 14.37 -4.89
N ASP A 33 4.08 15.42 -4.55
CA ASP A 33 5.13 15.97 -5.43
C ASP A 33 6.19 14.91 -5.81
N PHE A 34 6.24 14.53 -7.09
CA PHE A 34 6.98 13.37 -7.58
C PHE A 34 8.39 13.75 -8.06
N GLY A 35 9.39 13.53 -7.20
CA GLY A 35 10.79 13.50 -7.63
C GLY A 35 11.08 12.25 -8.48
N LYS A 36 11.54 12.44 -9.72
CA LYS A 36 11.69 11.42 -10.79
C LYS A 36 12.57 10.19 -10.50
N ASN A 37 13.08 9.97 -9.30
CA ASN A 37 13.91 8.79 -8.98
C ASN A 37 13.77 8.30 -7.53
N ASP A 38 12.73 8.74 -6.81
CA ASP A 38 12.74 8.62 -5.37
C ASP A 38 11.84 7.47 -4.88
N SER A 39 12.48 6.48 -4.25
CA SER A 39 11.92 5.32 -3.50
C SER A 39 10.89 5.64 -2.39
N LEU A 40 10.31 6.84 -2.40
CA LEU A 40 9.40 7.40 -1.41
C LEU A 40 7.97 6.93 -1.61
N LEU A 41 7.62 6.50 -2.81
CA LEU A 41 6.35 5.85 -3.06
C LEU A 41 6.52 4.80 -4.16
N SER A 42 6.10 3.55 -3.89
CA SER A 42 6.19 2.46 -4.84
C SER A 42 4.86 1.76 -5.02
N ILE A 43 4.57 1.34 -6.24
CA ILE A 43 3.47 0.43 -6.55
C ILE A 43 4.07 -0.93 -6.91
N THR A 44 3.48 -2.00 -6.38
CA THR A 44 3.84 -3.36 -6.74
C THR A 44 2.57 -4.16 -6.94
N GLU A 45 2.42 -4.79 -8.11
CA GLU A 45 1.33 -5.73 -8.34
C GLU A 45 1.46 -6.94 -7.42
N ILE A 46 0.33 -7.38 -6.88
CA ILE A 46 0.23 -8.56 -6.03
C ILE A 46 -0.92 -9.43 -6.53
N THR A 47 -0.96 -10.69 -6.11
CA THR A 47 -1.95 -11.68 -6.59
C THR A 47 -3.40 -11.22 -6.49
N SER A 48 -3.73 -10.37 -5.50
CA SER A 48 -5.09 -9.89 -5.21
C SER A 48 -5.29 -8.40 -5.45
N GLY A 49 -4.39 -7.72 -6.17
CA GLY A 49 -4.48 -6.29 -6.41
C GLY A 49 -3.15 -5.58 -6.61
N ALA A 50 -3.00 -4.40 -6.01
CA ALA A 50 -1.74 -3.67 -5.96
C ALA A 50 -1.41 -3.23 -4.54
N SER A 51 -0.13 -3.29 -4.18
CA SER A 51 0.42 -2.70 -2.97
C SER A 51 0.96 -1.31 -3.28
N ILE A 52 0.62 -0.33 -2.44
CA ILE A 52 1.15 1.03 -2.44
C ILE A 52 1.99 1.17 -1.19
N SER A 53 3.31 1.35 -1.33
CA SER A 53 4.20 1.58 -0.20
C SER A 53 4.65 3.03 -0.15
N MET A 54 4.56 3.66 1.02
CA MET A 54 5.08 5.00 1.29
C MET A 54 6.37 4.87 2.10
N PHE A 55 7.47 5.35 1.51
CA PHE A 55 8.83 5.33 2.04
C PHE A 55 9.34 3.92 2.42
N GLY A 56 8.76 2.88 1.84
CA GLY A 56 9.05 1.49 2.21
C GLY A 56 8.54 1.10 3.59
N TYR A 57 7.80 1.96 4.30
CA TYR A 57 7.40 1.73 5.69
C TYR A 57 5.90 1.54 5.86
N ILE A 58 5.09 2.46 5.33
CA ILE A 58 3.63 2.31 5.36
C ILE A 58 3.21 1.57 4.09
N ALA A 59 2.32 0.61 4.21
CA ALA A 59 1.70 -0.06 3.07
C ALA A 59 0.18 0.06 3.10
N CYS A 60 -0.39 0.39 1.95
CA CYS A 60 -1.82 0.31 1.65
C CYS A 60 -2.01 -0.64 0.47
N TYR A 61 -3.21 -1.18 0.30
CA TYR A 61 -3.49 -2.11 -0.79
C TYR A 61 -4.73 -1.68 -1.55
N ILE A 62 -4.67 -1.66 -2.87
CA ILE A 62 -5.86 -1.62 -3.70
C ILE A 62 -6.30 -3.05 -3.94
N THR A 63 -7.55 -3.36 -3.60
CA THR A 63 -8.13 -4.69 -3.76
C THR A 63 -9.60 -4.62 -4.17
N LEU A 64 -10.16 -5.71 -4.67
CA LEU A 64 -11.58 -5.82 -4.97
C LEU A 64 -12.33 -6.46 -3.81
N ARG A 65 -13.50 -5.90 -3.47
CA ARG A 65 -14.45 -6.50 -2.54
C ARG A 65 -15.82 -6.62 -3.20
N GLY A 66 -16.50 -7.75 -3.00
CA GLY A 66 -17.79 -8.07 -3.62
C GLY A 66 -17.85 -9.50 -4.14
N ARG A 67 -18.98 -9.89 -4.74
CA ARG A 67 -19.17 -11.22 -5.35
C ARG A 67 -19.59 -11.07 -6.81
N GLY A 68 -19.15 -12.01 -7.66
CA GLY A 68 -19.49 -12.01 -9.07
C GLY A 68 -19.07 -10.72 -9.78
N ASN A 69 -20.02 -10.10 -10.48
CA ASN A 69 -19.79 -8.87 -11.25
C ASN A 69 -19.85 -7.59 -10.39
N ASP A 70 -20.27 -7.67 -9.12
CA ASP A 70 -20.44 -6.49 -8.25
C ASP A 70 -19.16 -6.24 -7.41
N ARG A 71 -17.99 -6.44 -8.01
CA ARG A 71 -16.70 -6.20 -7.36
C ARG A 71 -16.33 -4.74 -7.50
N ASN A 72 -16.21 -4.05 -6.36
CA ASN A 72 -15.77 -2.66 -6.33
C ASN A 72 -14.33 -2.58 -5.79
N PRO A 73 -13.51 -1.64 -6.28
CA PRO A 73 -12.17 -1.41 -5.77
C PRO A 73 -12.20 -0.63 -4.46
N TYR A 74 -11.33 -1.04 -3.52
CA TYR A 74 -11.17 -0.42 -2.22
C TYR A 74 -9.70 -0.22 -1.90
N LEU A 75 -9.40 0.86 -1.18
CA LEU A 75 -8.16 1.02 -0.45
C LEU A 75 -8.28 0.28 0.89
N LYS A 76 -7.45 -0.74 1.09
CA LYS A 76 -7.28 -1.46 2.35
C LYS A 76 -6.08 -0.88 3.10
N VAL A 77 -6.29 -0.48 4.35
CA VAL A 77 -5.26 0.06 5.25
C VAL A 77 -5.33 -0.63 6.61
N ALA A 78 -4.20 -1.00 7.20
CA ALA A 78 -4.18 -1.57 8.55
C ALA A 78 -4.49 -0.50 9.61
N ASN A 79 -5.26 -0.83 10.66
CA ASN A 79 -5.61 0.12 11.74
C ASN A 79 -4.37 0.71 12.41
N ASP A 80 -3.31 -0.08 12.60
CA ASP A 80 -2.09 0.41 13.22
C ASP A 80 -1.39 1.51 12.41
N GLU A 81 -1.50 1.49 11.07
CA GLU A 81 -0.98 2.58 10.24
C GLU A 81 -1.81 3.86 10.38
N LEU A 82 -3.14 3.74 10.48
CA LEU A 82 -4.02 4.88 10.74
C LEU A 82 -3.75 5.51 12.11
N LYS A 83 -3.58 4.68 13.15
CA LYS A 83 -3.23 5.13 14.51
C LYS A 83 -1.88 5.84 14.55
N LYS A 84 -0.87 5.27 13.88
CA LYS A 84 0.46 5.91 13.74
C LYS A 84 0.33 7.31 13.14
N ALA A 85 -0.50 7.48 12.11
CA ALA A 85 -0.77 8.75 11.46
C ALA A 85 -1.68 9.70 12.27
N GLY A 86 -2.13 9.31 13.46
CA GLY A 86 -2.98 10.14 14.32
C GLY A 86 -4.42 10.32 13.81
N LEU A 87 -4.87 9.44 12.91
CA LEU A 87 -6.25 9.46 12.42
C LEU A 87 -7.18 8.80 13.43
N THR A 88 -8.22 9.53 13.83
CA THR A 88 -9.33 9.01 14.64
C THR A 88 -10.50 8.58 13.75
N GLU A 89 -11.38 7.70 14.25
CA GLU A 89 -12.57 7.25 13.51
C GLU A 89 -13.43 8.40 12.96
N GLN A 90 -13.48 9.53 13.67
CA GLN A 90 -14.24 10.72 13.27
C GLN A 90 -13.66 11.44 12.06
N GLN A 91 -12.35 11.28 11.80
CA GLN A 91 -11.64 11.89 10.68
C GLN A 91 -11.57 10.98 9.46
N LEU A 92 -11.96 9.71 9.61
CA LEU A 92 -11.94 8.75 8.53
C LEU A 92 -13.13 8.96 7.60
N PRO A 93 -12.92 8.88 6.27
CA PRO A 93 -14.02 8.80 5.34
C PRO A 93 -14.81 7.50 5.58
N PRO A 94 -16.04 7.39 5.04
CA PRO A 94 -16.85 6.19 5.17
C PRO A 94 -16.04 4.95 4.81
N CYS A 95 -15.96 4.02 5.77
CA CYS A 95 -15.16 2.83 5.65
C CYS A 95 -15.88 1.63 6.25
N ILE A 96 -15.46 0.45 5.82
CA ILE A 96 -15.87 -0.80 6.44
C ILE A 96 -14.68 -1.32 7.22
N VAL A 97 -14.88 -1.56 8.52
CA VAL A 97 -13.86 -2.20 9.36
C VAL A 97 -13.94 -3.71 9.13
N GLY A 98 -12.81 -4.31 8.80
CA GLY A 98 -12.62 -5.75 8.69
C GLY A 98 -12.45 -6.36 10.08
N GLU A 99 -13.08 -7.51 10.30
CA GLU A 99 -12.98 -8.29 11.54
C GLU A 99 -11.73 -9.20 11.56
N ASP A 100 -10.76 -8.96 10.66
CA ASP A 100 -9.53 -9.74 10.64
C ASP A 100 -8.66 -9.44 11.88
N MET A 101 -7.71 -10.33 12.17
CA MET A 101 -6.78 -10.22 13.31
C MET A 101 -6.04 -8.87 13.36
N TYR A 102 -5.97 -8.16 12.23
CA TYR A 102 -5.27 -6.89 12.05
C TYR A 102 -6.21 -5.67 11.98
N GLN A 103 -7.52 -5.85 12.15
CA GLN A 103 -8.54 -4.79 12.11
C GLN A 103 -8.38 -3.86 10.90
N THR A 104 -8.57 -4.35 9.69
CA THR A 104 -8.26 -3.56 8.49
C THR A 104 -9.40 -2.64 8.06
N HIS A 105 -9.11 -1.42 7.61
CA HIS A 105 -10.10 -0.47 7.12
C HIS A 105 -10.17 -0.53 5.60
N TYR A 106 -11.38 -0.58 5.05
CA TYR A 106 -11.65 -0.58 3.63
C TYR A 106 -12.36 0.72 3.24
N PHE A 107 -11.71 1.54 2.42
CA PHE A 107 -12.26 2.77 1.90
C PHE A 107 -12.59 2.62 0.42
N ASN A 108 -13.79 3.01 0.01
CA ASN A 108 -14.14 3.01 -1.41
C ASN A 108 -13.25 4.05 -2.14
N LEU A 109 -12.71 3.71 -3.31
CA LEU A 109 -11.94 4.65 -4.13
C LEU A 109 -12.77 5.86 -4.61
N ASP A 110 -14.10 5.73 -4.64
CA ASP A 110 -15.02 6.83 -4.97
C ASP A 110 -15.17 7.85 -3.82
N CYS A 111 -14.66 7.55 -2.62
CA CYS A 111 -14.70 8.49 -1.49
C CYS A 111 -13.60 9.55 -1.59
N ASN A 112 -13.76 10.66 -0.85
CA ASN A 112 -12.66 11.59 -0.63
C ASN A 112 -11.64 10.95 0.33
N LEU A 113 -10.54 10.44 -0.22
CA LEU A 113 -9.46 9.78 0.53
C LEU A 113 -8.29 10.72 0.85
N ASP A 114 -8.42 12.03 0.55
CA ASP A 114 -7.32 13.00 0.66
C ASP A 114 -6.77 13.01 2.09
N CYS A 115 -7.65 12.99 3.10
CA CYS A 115 -7.24 13.00 4.50
C CYS A 115 -6.43 11.76 4.90
N VAL A 116 -6.82 10.56 4.45
CA VAL A 116 -6.17 9.30 4.81
C VAL A 116 -4.79 9.22 4.19
N VAL A 117 -4.71 9.42 2.87
CA VAL A 117 -3.45 9.32 2.12
C VAL A 117 -2.47 10.39 2.57
N THR A 118 -2.94 11.63 2.72
CA THR A 118 -2.11 12.76 3.14
C THR A 118 -1.56 12.54 4.55
N ALA A 119 -2.39 12.06 5.49
CA ALA A 119 -1.94 11.81 6.85
C ALA A 119 -0.89 10.69 6.93
N LEU A 120 -1.11 9.57 6.22
CA LEU A 120 -0.13 8.47 6.13
C LEU A 120 1.18 8.95 5.51
N TYR A 121 1.10 9.66 4.39
CA TYR A 121 2.28 10.21 3.71
C TYR A 121 3.05 11.18 4.62
N ASN A 122 2.37 12.13 5.26
CA ASN A 122 3.00 13.10 6.15
C ASN A 122 3.62 12.45 7.38
N TYR A 123 2.98 11.42 7.94
CA TYR A 123 3.56 10.65 9.04
C TYR A 123 4.86 9.97 8.61
N ALA A 124 4.89 9.28 7.48
CA ALA A 124 6.12 8.66 6.98
C ALA A 124 7.20 9.71 6.65
N LYS A 125 6.81 10.81 5.99
CA LYS A 125 7.70 11.91 5.61
C LYS A 125 8.36 12.58 6.82
N LYS A 126 7.69 12.69 7.96
CA LYS A 126 8.22 13.27 9.19
C LYS A 126 9.54 12.63 9.64
N TYR A 127 9.72 11.34 9.38
CA TYR A 127 10.91 10.58 9.78
C TYR A 127 11.91 10.40 8.64
N TYR A 128 11.53 10.75 7.42
CA TYR A 128 12.40 10.70 6.26
C TYR A 128 13.41 11.85 6.27
N SER A 129 14.66 11.54 5.95
CA SER A 129 15.75 12.47 5.73
C SER A 129 16.25 12.32 4.28
N SER A 130 16.64 13.43 3.65
CA SER A 130 17.32 13.40 2.36
C SER A 130 18.72 12.77 2.45
N GLU A 131 19.31 12.73 3.66
CA GLU A 131 20.61 12.12 3.91
C GLU A 131 20.44 10.63 4.28
N ILE A 132 20.48 9.78 3.25
CA ILE A 132 20.42 8.31 3.42
C ILE A 132 21.79 7.82 3.90
N PHE A 133 21.81 7.04 4.97
CA PHE A 133 23.03 6.41 5.48
C PHE A 133 23.10 4.93 5.06
N GLY A 134 24.30 4.33 5.08
CA GLY A 134 24.54 2.95 4.61
C GLY A 134 23.73 1.87 5.34
N CYS A 135 24.21 1.44 6.51
CA CYS A 135 23.52 0.47 7.35
C CYS A 135 23.81 0.73 8.83
N CYS A 136 22.86 0.42 9.71
CA CYS A 136 22.99 0.50 11.16
C CYS A 136 23.79 -0.67 11.76
N SER A 137 24.65 -1.32 10.97
CA SER A 137 25.45 -2.50 11.35
C SER A 137 24.65 -3.74 11.77
N LYS A 138 23.33 -3.79 11.51
CA LYS A 138 22.46 -4.96 11.74
C LYS A 138 22.16 -5.76 10.47
N TYR A 139 22.96 -5.57 9.40
CA TYR A 139 22.67 -6.12 8.07
C TYR A 139 22.56 -7.65 8.06
N ILE A 140 23.35 -8.38 8.87
CA ILE A 140 23.23 -9.85 8.97
C ILE A 140 21.87 -10.24 9.55
N GLN A 141 21.50 -9.66 10.70
CA GLN A 141 20.22 -9.96 11.33
C GLN A 141 19.04 -9.57 10.44
N CYS A 142 19.12 -8.41 9.78
CA CYS A 142 18.08 -8.00 8.83
C CYS A 142 17.98 -8.95 7.63
N SER A 143 19.11 -9.45 7.12
CA SER A 143 19.13 -10.44 6.03
C SER A 143 18.50 -11.76 6.46
N ASP A 144 18.89 -12.26 7.62
CA ASP A 144 18.42 -13.52 8.17
C ASP A 144 16.90 -13.47 8.46
N ALA A 145 16.38 -12.30 8.81
CA ALA A 145 14.96 -12.04 8.99
C ALA A 145 14.21 -11.67 7.70
N ARG A 146 14.93 -11.38 6.59
CA ARG A 146 14.39 -10.83 5.33
C ARG A 146 13.68 -9.49 5.47
N GLN A 147 13.92 -8.77 6.56
CA GLN A 147 13.30 -7.48 6.88
C GLN A 147 14.18 -6.68 7.84
N CYS A 148 13.98 -5.36 7.92
CA CYS A 148 14.67 -4.57 8.95
C CYS A 148 14.16 -4.98 10.35
N ILE A 149 15.10 -5.19 11.29
CA ILE A 149 14.78 -5.52 12.69
C ILE A 149 14.81 -4.30 13.61
N VAL A 150 15.14 -3.11 13.09
CA VAL A 150 15.22 -1.88 13.88
C VAL A 150 13.84 -1.26 13.98
N ASN A 151 13.37 -1.10 15.22
CA ASN A 151 12.05 -0.52 15.50
C ASN A 151 12.02 1.01 15.46
N ASP A 152 13.19 1.66 15.42
CA ASP A 152 13.27 3.11 15.23
C ASP A 152 13.00 3.46 13.76
N LEU A 153 11.88 4.15 13.53
CA LEU A 153 11.43 4.54 12.20
C LEU A 153 12.41 5.48 11.51
N ALA A 154 12.97 6.47 12.20
CA ALA A 154 13.92 7.42 11.62
C ALA A 154 15.21 6.71 11.17
N ILE A 155 15.64 5.69 11.91
CA ILE A 155 16.80 4.87 11.51
C ILE A 155 16.43 3.98 10.32
N SER A 156 15.32 3.24 10.41
CA SER A 156 14.94 2.25 9.39
C SER A 156 14.68 2.88 8.02
N ILE A 157 13.89 3.96 7.97
CA ILE A 157 13.50 4.63 6.71
C ILE A 157 14.67 5.26 5.95
N ASN A 158 15.72 5.67 6.67
CA ASN A 158 16.91 6.34 6.12
C ASN A 158 18.09 5.38 5.89
N CYS A 159 17.90 4.08 6.12
CA CYS A 159 18.90 3.04 5.91
C CYS A 159 18.91 2.58 4.46
N ALA A 160 20.04 2.72 3.75
CA ALA A 160 20.19 2.25 2.37
C ALA A 160 20.00 0.74 2.26
N TYR A 161 20.44 -0.02 3.28
CA TYR A 161 20.23 -1.46 3.31
C TYR A 161 18.74 -1.85 3.44
N PHE A 162 17.94 -1.07 4.17
CA PHE A 162 16.50 -1.29 4.25
C PHE A 162 15.84 -1.17 2.87
N LYS A 163 16.21 -0.19 2.06
CA LYS A 163 15.70 -0.04 0.69
C LYS A 163 16.03 -1.23 -0.20
N ASN A 164 17.20 -1.85 0.02
CA ASN A 164 17.58 -3.07 -0.69
C ASN A 164 16.72 -4.26 -0.26
N LEU A 165 16.49 -4.44 1.05
CA LEU A 165 15.59 -5.47 1.56
C LEU A 165 14.18 -5.33 0.99
N GLN A 166 13.65 -4.11 0.91
CA GLN A 166 12.32 -3.85 0.33
C GLN A 166 12.25 -4.15 -1.16
N ALA A 167 13.35 -3.97 -1.88
CA ALA A 167 13.46 -4.38 -3.27
C ALA A 167 13.76 -5.88 -3.44
N GLY A 168 13.71 -6.67 -2.37
CA GLY A 168 14.00 -8.10 -2.38
C GLY A 168 15.47 -8.44 -2.59
N ARG A 169 16.39 -7.47 -2.45
CA ARG A 169 17.84 -7.67 -2.62
C ARG A 169 18.51 -7.91 -1.27
N ILE A 170 18.97 -9.14 -1.04
CA ILE A 170 19.61 -9.58 0.19
C ILE A 170 21.07 -9.94 -0.10
N PHE A 171 21.99 -9.07 0.35
CA PHE A 171 23.42 -9.20 0.07
C PHE A 171 24.20 -10.06 1.10
N TYR A 172 23.66 -10.28 2.30
CA TYR A 172 24.37 -10.92 3.41
C TYR A 172 23.53 -12.04 4.06
N GLY A 173 24.11 -12.71 5.06
CA GLY A 173 23.40 -13.69 5.89
C GLY A 173 23.00 -14.97 5.16
N LYS A 174 22.21 -15.81 5.83
CA LYS A 174 21.80 -17.14 5.32
C LYS A 174 20.79 -17.07 4.16
N ASN A 175 20.16 -15.91 3.97
CA ASN A 175 19.16 -15.68 2.91
C ASN A 175 19.72 -14.84 1.74
N ARG A 176 21.05 -14.74 1.57
CA ARG A 176 21.66 -14.01 0.44
C ARG A 176 21.08 -14.51 -0.90
N ASN A 177 20.75 -13.59 -1.80
CA ASN A 177 20.09 -13.90 -3.09
C ASN A 177 20.56 -13.06 -4.29
N ILE A 178 21.69 -12.35 -4.17
CA ILE A 178 22.36 -11.64 -5.26
C ILE A 178 23.62 -12.42 -5.57
N ASP A 179 23.93 -12.70 -6.83
CA ASP A 179 25.17 -13.37 -7.24
C ASP A 179 26.26 -12.36 -7.60
#